data_AF-D2HDB4-F1
#
_entry.id   AF-D2HDB4-F1
#
_cell.length_a   1.000
_cell.length_b   1.000
_cell.length_c   1.000
_cell.angle_alpha   90.00
_cell.angle_beta   90.00
_cell.angle_gamma   90.00
#
_symmetry.space_group_name_H-M   'P 1'
#
loop_
_entity.id
_entity.type
_entity.pdbx_description
1 polymer ?
#
loop_
_entity_poly.entity_id
_entity_poly.type
_entity_poly.pdbx_seq_one_letter_code
_entity_poly.pdbx_strand_id
1 'polypeptide(L)'
;MLYASLDHASFDYGHLPTLFFVAESVLYRLCCDAFQKTYLYSVETKLIKIGSLVFLRLFIYFLHGHLESFKQHLRRLQPYLYALCFSGDSYYKYPNIFSNVQLIMKTMEIIYKKELLSGSIFSPVENKKSYKNIDPDMGGYEINHLLWHCVAAWSCVQKNSPQLNKVLEHLIFHKAQLQKKCWLDSILALLVLGEAAKLNMACLKALMELMRDFLLSIMSVQNQEECCKVDDFSWAWNVVYRYTTILAEICLYATTSNLRKTAFIGFCVCKSSQKDILLVDKSEESPELKETSILGLLEYFSSKMSDNCDQVIWIGYYGLVYNLVKMSWELRGDDEQDGFRNKILQILQKTKDHEKDGRIHNGIHIAQ
;
A
#
# COMPACT_ATOMS: atom_id res chain seq x y z
N MET A 1 11.84 0.35 19.28
CA MET A 1 11.72 1.65 19.97
C MET A 1 11.60 2.80 18.97
N LEU A 2 12.64 3.12 18.17
CA LEU A 2 12.59 4.24 17.20
C LEU A 2 11.41 4.19 16.21
N TYR A 3 11.09 3.02 15.64
CA TYR A 3 9.96 2.86 14.72
C TYR A 3 8.62 3.25 15.38
N ALA A 4 8.33 2.73 16.57
CA ALA A 4 7.10 3.05 17.31
C ALA A 4 7.06 4.52 17.76
N SER A 5 8.21 5.08 18.16
CA SER A 5 8.31 6.51 18.51
C SER A 5 8.03 7.40 17.31
N LEU A 6 8.55 7.06 16.12
CA LEU A 6 8.28 7.79 14.89
C LEU A 6 6.84 7.65 14.39
N ASP A 7 6.16 6.56 14.73
CA ASP A 7 4.76 6.37 14.35
C ASP A 7 3.82 7.24 15.21
N HIS A 8 4.10 7.33 16.52
CA HIS A 8 3.23 8.04 17.47
C HIS A 8 3.65 9.48 17.78
N ALA A 9 4.84 9.93 17.38
CA ALA A 9 5.30 11.29 17.68
C ALA A 9 4.39 12.35 17.06
N SER A 10 4.13 13.43 17.79
CA SER A 10 3.41 14.60 17.29
C SER A 10 4.17 15.30 16.16
N PHE A 11 3.44 16.04 15.33
CA PHE A 11 4.01 16.89 14.29
C PHE A 11 4.48 18.21 14.91
N ASP A 12 5.69 18.21 15.45
CA ASP A 12 6.40 19.42 15.89
C ASP A 12 7.36 19.88 14.78
N TYR A 13 7.36 21.18 14.47
CA TYR A 13 8.31 21.77 13.51
C TYR A 13 9.77 21.55 13.95
N GLY A 14 10.03 21.49 15.26
CA GLY A 14 11.35 21.17 15.82
C GLY A 14 11.88 19.78 15.44
N HIS A 15 11.02 18.86 15.00
CA HIS A 15 11.43 17.51 14.58
C HIS A 15 12.04 17.45 13.16
N LEU A 16 11.83 18.49 12.33
CA LEU A 16 12.26 18.47 10.92
C LEU A 16 13.76 18.22 10.73
N PRO A 17 14.69 18.91 11.42
CA PRO A 17 16.12 18.63 11.31
C PRO A 17 16.46 17.16 11.63
N THR A 18 15.85 16.61 12.67
CA THR A 18 16.04 15.21 13.07
C THR A 18 15.51 14.25 12.01
N LEU A 19 14.35 14.53 11.41
CA LEU A 19 13.80 13.71 10.33
C LEU A 19 14.73 13.69 9.11
N PHE A 20 15.30 14.83 8.72
CA PHE A 20 16.29 14.89 7.64
C PHE A 20 17.57 14.12 7.97
N PHE A 21 18.07 14.21 9.20
CA PHE A 21 19.23 13.45 9.65
C PHE A 21 18.98 11.94 9.59
N VAL A 22 17.82 11.48 10.06
CA VAL A 22 17.44 10.06 10.00
C VAL A 22 17.25 9.62 8.55
N ALA A 23 16.62 10.43 7.70
CA ALA A 23 16.44 10.15 6.28
C ALA A 23 17.80 9.93 5.58
N GLU A 24 18.75 10.85 5.80
CA GLU A 24 20.10 10.76 5.26
C GLU A 24 20.84 9.51 5.76
N SER A 25 20.75 9.23 7.05
CA SER A 25 21.39 8.05 7.66
C SER A 25 20.85 6.73 7.11
N VAL A 26 19.53 6.63 6.95
CA VAL A 26 18.87 5.46 6.35
C VAL A 26 19.31 5.31 4.90
N LEU A 27 19.20 6.37 4.10
CA LEU A 27 19.56 6.33 2.68
C LEU A 27 21.03 6.01 2.46
N TYR A 28 21.94 6.63 3.22
CA TYR A 28 23.37 6.32 3.19
C TYR A 28 23.60 4.83 3.42
N ARG A 29 22.98 4.26 4.46
CA ARG A 29 23.17 2.86 4.81
C ARG A 29 22.63 1.91 3.74
N LEU A 30 21.46 2.22 3.17
CA LEU A 30 20.90 1.47 2.05
C LEU A 30 21.81 1.52 0.82
N CYS A 31 22.37 2.69 0.50
CA CYS A 31 23.26 2.84 -0.65
C CYS A 31 24.64 2.18 -0.45
N CYS A 32 25.12 2.05 0.78
CA CYS A 32 26.38 1.33 1.05
C CYS A 32 26.20 -0.20 1.04
N ASP A 33 25.04 -0.70 1.47
CA ASP A 33 24.80 -2.14 1.62
C ASP A 33 24.12 -2.79 0.39
N ALA A 34 23.18 -2.10 -0.27
CA ALA A 34 22.28 -2.69 -1.27
C ALA A 34 22.93 -3.00 -2.64
N PHE A 35 24.07 -2.38 -2.95
CA PHE A 35 24.72 -2.54 -4.27
C PHE A 35 25.64 -3.75 -4.39
N GLN A 36 25.87 -4.50 -3.31
CA GLN A 36 26.93 -5.52 -3.29
C GLN A 36 26.43 -6.94 -3.01
N LYS A 37 25.15 -7.17 -2.71
CA LYS A 37 24.72 -8.44 -2.09
C LYS A 37 23.43 -9.02 -2.68
N THR A 38 23.41 -10.35 -2.80
CA THR A 38 22.31 -11.14 -3.41
C THR A 38 21.20 -11.52 -2.43
N TYR A 39 21.30 -11.11 -1.17
CA TYR A 39 20.40 -11.48 -0.08
C TYR A 39 20.13 -10.30 0.84
N LEU A 40 18.95 -10.31 1.46
CA LEU A 40 18.38 -9.21 2.25
C LEU A 40 18.67 -9.40 3.74
N TYR A 41 19.26 -8.39 4.39
CA TYR A 41 19.54 -8.44 5.83
C TYR A 41 18.34 -7.98 6.67
N SER A 42 18.16 -8.59 7.85
CA SER A 42 17.11 -8.16 8.81
C SER A 42 17.23 -6.67 9.19
N VAL A 43 18.47 -6.15 9.27
CA VAL A 43 18.74 -4.73 9.55
C VAL A 43 18.23 -3.83 8.42
N GLU A 44 18.46 -4.22 7.18
CA GLU A 44 18.02 -3.50 5.97
C GLU A 44 16.49 -3.41 5.91
N THR A 45 15.79 -4.52 6.16
CA THR A 45 14.32 -4.54 6.26
C THR A 45 13.79 -3.56 7.29
N LYS A 46 14.43 -3.49 8.47
CA LYS A 46 14.05 -2.56 9.53
C LYS A 46 14.33 -1.10 9.14
N LEU A 47 15.48 -0.84 8.52
CA LEU A 47 15.86 0.50 8.06
C LEU A 47 14.93 1.01 6.96
N ILE A 48 14.53 0.16 6.00
CA ILE A 48 13.59 0.55 4.95
C ILE A 48 12.23 0.90 5.54
N LYS A 49 11.73 0.14 6.53
CA LYS A 49 10.47 0.46 7.24
C LYS A 49 10.56 1.79 8.01
N ILE A 50 11.69 2.05 8.67
CA ILE A 50 11.93 3.33 9.35
C ILE A 50 11.99 4.46 8.31
N GLY A 51 12.73 4.25 7.22
CA GLY A 51 12.84 5.19 6.12
C GLY A 51 11.47 5.56 5.56
N SER A 52 10.65 4.57 5.21
CA SER A 52 9.32 4.82 4.65
C SER A 52 8.44 5.67 5.56
N LEU A 53 8.50 5.48 6.89
CA LEU A 53 7.81 6.35 7.86
C LEU A 53 8.38 7.77 7.90
N VAL A 54 9.72 7.92 7.89
CA VAL A 54 10.36 9.24 7.88
C VAL A 54 9.97 10.01 6.63
N PHE A 55 10.01 9.39 5.45
CA PHE A 55 9.62 10.02 4.19
C PHE A 55 8.13 10.33 4.16
N LEU A 56 7.26 9.47 4.68
CA LEU A 56 5.84 9.77 4.84
C LEU A 56 5.62 11.01 5.73
N ARG A 57 6.34 11.13 6.85
CA ARG A 57 6.26 12.33 7.71
C ARG A 57 6.76 13.58 6.97
N LEU A 58 7.87 13.49 6.25
CA LEU A 58 8.36 14.59 5.40
C LEU A 58 7.32 14.99 4.34
N PHE A 59 6.61 14.02 3.76
CA PHE A 59 5.51 14.29 2.84
C PHE A 59 4.37 15.07 3.51
N ILE A 60 4.01 14.72 4.75
CA ILE A 60 3.01 15.47 5.50
C ILE A 60 3.48 16.91 5.75
N TYR A 61 4.73 17.14 6.16
CA TYR A 61 5.28 18.50 6.29
C TYR A 61 5.29 19.26 4.95
N PHE A 62 5.54 18.57 3.84
CA PHE A 62 5.44 19.12 2.49
C PHE A 62 4.03 19.59 2.14
N LEU A 63 3.00 18.80 2.46
CA LEU A 63 1.60 19.17 2.26
C LEU A 63 1.22 20.43 3.06
N HIS A 64 1.84 20.64 4.22
CA HIS A 64 1.67 21.85 5.05
C HIS A 64 2.54 23.03 4.59
N GLY A 65 3.39 22.88 3.57
CA GLY A 65 4.29 23.94 3.10
C GLY A 65 5.49 24.22 4.01
N HIS A 66 5.79 23.34 4.97
CA HIS A 66 6.84 23.56 5.98
C HIS A 66 8.26 23.21 5.50
N LEU A 67 8.43 22.72 4.26
CA LEU A 67 9.75 22.29 3.74
C LEU A 67 10.54 23.39 3.02
N GLU A 68 9.97 24.56 2.80
CA GLU A 68 10.60 25.63 2.01
C GLU A 68 11.97 26.07 2.58
N SER A 69 12.08 26.12 3.90
CA SER A 69 13.32 26.47 4.64
C SER A 69 14.37 25.35 4.64
N PHE A 70 14.03 24.14 4.16
CA PHE A 70 14.90 22.95 4.20
C PHE A 70 15.46 22.54 2.84
N LYS A 71 15.44 23.42 1.82
CA LYS A 71 15.96 23.15 0.46
C LYS A 71 17.38 22.58 0.43
N GLN A 72 18.28 23.03 1.32
CA GLN A 72 19.63 22.49 1.40
C GLN A 72 19.65 21.03 1.87
N HIS A 73 18.81 20.67 2.85
CA HIS A 73 18.68 19.30 3.34
C HIS A 73 18.08 18.40 2.26
N LEU A 74 17.08 18.89 1.53
CA LEU A 74 16.53 18.18 0.37
C LEU A 74 17.62 17.88 -0.68
N ARG A 75 18.47 18.86 -1.03
CA ARG A 75 19.60 18.64 -1.98
C ARG A 75 20.59 17.58 -1.49
N ARG A 76 20.85 17.49 -0.18
CA ARG A 76 21.75 16.47 0.39
C ARG A 76 21.23 15.04 0.23
N LEU A 77 19.92 14.83 0.19
CA LEU A 77 19.33 13.49 -0.01
C LEU A 77 19.45 13.00 -1.45
N GLN A 78 19.66 13.90 -2.42
CA GLN A 78 19.55 13.61 -3.85
C GLN A 78 20.54 12.54 -4.36
N PRO A 79 21.84 12.55 -3.99
CA PRO A 79 22.77 11.52 -4.46
C PRO A 79 22.38 10.13 -3.98
N TYR A 80 21.88 10.02 -2.74
CA TYR A 80 21.46 8.74 -2.19
C TYR A 80 20.16 8.24 -2.81
N LEU A 81 19.20 9.12 -3.10
CA LEU A 81 17.97 8.74 -3.79
C LEU A 81 18.25 8.30 -5.23
N TYR A 82 19.16 8.98 -5.91
CA TYR A 82 19.61 8.57 -7.23
C TYR A 82 20.23 7.17 -7.21
N ALA A 83 21.07 6.87 -6.21
CA ALA A 83 21.59 5.54 -6.01
C ALA A 83 20.46 4.53 -5.72
N LEU A 84 19.54 4.85 -4.82
CA LEU A 84 18.41 3.96 -4.48
C LEU A 84 17.57 3.57 -5.71
N CYS A 85 17.42 4.43 -6.72
CA CYS A 85 16.75 4.09 -8.00
C CYS A 85 17.31 2.82 -8.65
N PHE A 86 18.63 2.63 -8.62
CA PHE A 86 19.30 1.50 -9.27
C PHE A 86 19.25 0.21 -8.45
N SER A 87 18.79 0.28 -7.20
CA SER A 87 18.65 -0.88 -6.33
C SER A 87 17.27 -1.55 -6.41
N GLY A 88 16.32 -0.98 -7.16
CA GLY A 88 14.92 -1.43 -7.22
C GLY A 88 14.75 -2.91 -7.56
N ASP A 89 15.51 -3.41 -8.55
CA ASP A 89 15.43 -4.79 -9.02
C ASP A 89 15.82 -5.82 -7.95
N SER A 90 16.69 -5.42 -7.02
CA SER A 90 17.14 -6.29 -5.91
C SER A 90 16.00 -6.57 -4.92
N TYR A 91 15.05 -5.65 -4.79
CA TYR A 91 13.91 -5.78 -3.88
C TYR A 91 12.68 -6.42 -4.52
N TYR A 92 12.65 -6.64 -5.84
CA TYR A 92 11.48 -7.18 -6.54
C TYR A 92 10.99 -8.50 -5.94
N LYS A 93 11.92 -9.33 -5.43
CA LYS A 93 11.62 -10.62 -4.76
C LYS A 93 10.88 -10.45 -3.42
N TYR A 94 10.82 -9.25 -2.88
CA TYR A 94 10.29 -8.92 -1.56
C TYR A 94 9.29 -7.74 -1.64
N PRO A 95 8.04 -7.97 -2.09
CA PRO A 95 7.04 -6.91 -2.27
C PRO A 95 6.81 -6.02 -1.05
N ASN A 96 6.90 -6.61 0.14
CA ASN A 96 6.79 -5.88 1.42
C ASN A 96 7.85 -4.81 1.63
N ILE A 97 9.03 -5.00 1.07
CA ILE A 97 10.16 -4.08 1.15
C ILE A 97 10.17 -3.16 -0.05
N PHE A 98 9.95 -3.73 -1.23
CA PHE A 98 9.91 -2.99 -2.47
C PHE A 98 8.85 -1.88 -2.43
N SER A 99 7.67 -2.16 -1.86
CA SER A 99 6.62 -1.13 -1.71
C SER A 99 7.05 0.02 -0.80
N ASN A 100 7.91 -0.21 0.20
CA ASN A 100 8.43 0.85 1.06
C ASN A 100 9.48 1.70 0.31
N VAL A 101 10.34 1.06 -0.48
CA VAL A 101 11.30 1.76 -1.34
C VAL A 101 10.59 2.62 -2.38
N GLN A 102 9.56 2.08 -3.05
CA GLN A 102 8.72 2.83 -3.99
C GLN A 102 8.05 4.03 -3.33
N LEU A 103 7.56 3.89 -2.08
CA LEU A 103 6.99 4.99 -1.32
C LEU A 103 8.00 6.12 -1.12
N ILE A 104 9.21 5.79 -0.65
CA ILE A 104 10.31 6.75 -0.45
C ILE A 104 10.60 7.50 -1.75
N MET A 105 10.79 6.76 -2.85
CA MET A 105 11.09 7.33 -4.15
C MET A 105 9.99 8.25 -4.66
N LYS A 106 8.72 7.81 -4.54
CA LYS A 106 7.59 8.59 -5.06
C LYS A 106 7.34 9.85 -4.28
N THR A 107 7.42 9.78 -2.95
CA THR A 107 7.35 10.95 -2.08
C THR A 107 8.39 11.99 -2.48
N MET A 108 9.64 11.56 -2.68
CA MET A 108 10.72 12.49 -3.02
C MET A 108 10.62 13.05 -4.43
N GLU A 109 10.16 12.27 -5.40
CA GLU A 109 9.85 12.75 -6.76
C GLU A 109 8.89 13.94 -6.70
N ILE A 110 7.81 13.82 -5.91
CA ILE A 110 6.79 14.88 -5.75
C ILE A 110 7.37 16.10 -5.03
N ILE A 111 8.08 15.89 -3.92
CA ILE A 111 8.69 16.97 -3.15
C ILE A 111 9.69 17.74 -4.01
N TYR A 112 10.60 17.06 -4.70
CA TYR A 112 11.60 17.71 -5.55
C TYR A 112 10.99 18.46 -6.73
N LYS A 113 9.98 17.87 -7.38
CA LYS A 113 9.28 18.54 -8.49
C LYS A 113 8.69 19.88 -8.05
N LYS A 114 8.26 20.05 -6.81
CA LYS A 114 7.72 21.34 -6.33
C LYS A 114 8.77 22.24 -5.68
N GLU A 115 9.55 21.72 -4.73
CA GLU A 115 10.47 22.51 -3.90
C GLU A 115 11.75 22.94 -4.62
N LEU A 116 12.21 22.17 -5.62
CA LEU A 116 13.44 22.48 -6.37
C LEU A 116 13.18 23.08 -7.75
N LEU A 117 12.05 22.80 -8.41
CA LEU A 117 11.70 23.49 -9.66
C LEU A 117 11.26 24.95 -9.42
N SER A 118 10.89 25.32 -8.20
CA SER A 118 10.70 26.74 -7.80
C SER A 118 12.02 27.54 -7.74
N GLY A 119 13.17 26.90 -8.01
CA GLY A 119 14.48 27.57 -8.07
C GLY A 119 15.57 26.77 -8.77
N SER A 120 15.68 26.99 -10.10
CA SER A 120 16.87 26.84 -10.94
C SER A 120 17.17 25.49 -11.65
N ILE A 121 17.41 25.61 -12.97
CA ILE A 121 18.59 25.17 -13.76
C ILE A 121 18.96 23.67 -13.64
N PHE A 122 18.97 22.98 -14.79
CA PHE A 122 19.35 21.59 -15.06
C PHE A 122 18.20 20.59 -15.25
N SER A 123 17.66 20.62 -16.48
CA SER A 123 17.25 19.40 -17.18
C SER A 123 18.51 18.55 -17.46
N PRO A 124 18.43 17.20 -17.39
CA PRO A 124 19.48 16.38 -17.98
C PRO A 124 19.56 16.71 -19.47
N VAL A 125 20.77 16.82 -20.00
CA VAL A 125 21.02 17.06 -21.42
C VAL A 125 20.62 15.80 -22.19
N GLU A 126 19.34 15.71 -22.55
CA GLU A 126 18.89 14.85 -23.65
C GLU A 126 17.90 15.64 -24.53
N ASN A 127 18.41 16.01 -25.70
CA ASN A 127 17.70 16.29 -26.95
C ASN A 127 16.37 17.04 -26.88
N LYS A 128 16.46 18.36 -27.08
CA LYS A 128 15.38 19.22 -27.59
C LYS A 128 14.68 18.55 -28.77
N LYS A 129 13.41 18.15 -28.59
CA LYS A 129 12.38 18.24 -29.63
C LYS A 129 10.98 18.25 -29.00
N SER A 130 10.33 19.41 -29.16
CA SER A 130 8.89 19.64 -29.06
C SER A 130 8.20 19.42 -27.70
N TYR A 131 8.25 20.43 -26.83
CA TYR A 131 7.14 20.72 -25.92
C TYR A 131 6.57 22.09 -26.27
N LYS A 132 5.51 22.10 -27.10
CA LYS A 132 4.60 23.24 -27.18
C LYS A 132 3.45 22.99 -26.20
N ASN A 133 3.23 24.01 -25.37
CA ASN A 133 2.04 24.27 -24.55
C ASN A 133 1.75 23.24 -23.45
N ILE A 134 2.39 23.45 -22.29
CA ILE A 134 1.76 23.17 -21.01
C ILE A 134 1.75 24.50 -20.28
N ASP A 135 0.54 24.98 -19.98
CA ASP A 135 0.31 26.16 -19.15
C ASP A 135 1.13 26.10 -17.86
N PRO A 136 1.81 27.18 -17.46
CA PRO A 136 2.46 27.26 -16.17
C PRO A 136 1.39 27.58 -15.14
N ASP A 137 0.62 26.58 -14.71
CA ASP A 137 -0.24 26.76 -13.55
C ASP A 137 0.66 26.84 -12.30
N MET A 138 0.90 28.07 -11.85
CA MET A 138 1.47 28.41 -10.55
C MET A 138 0.46 28.00 -9.46
N GLY A 139 0.34 26.71 -9.17
CA GLY A 139 -0.62 26.16 -8.21
C GLY A 139 0.02 25.09 -7.35
N GLY A 140 -0.32 25.06 -6.05
CA GLY A 140 0.24 24.10 -5.09
C GLY A 140 0.02 22.62 -5.48
N TYR A 141 0.65 21.71 -4.74
CA TYR A 141 0.33 20.28 -4.86
C TYR A 141 -1.15 20.09 -4.53
N GLU A 142 -1.98 19.87 -5.55
CA GLU A 142 -3.41 19.69 -5.39
C GLU A 142 -3.68 18.26 -4.92
N ILE A 143 -4.14 18.14 -3.67
CA ILE A 143 -4.49 16.86 -3.08
C ILE A 143 -5.68 16.28 -3.84
N ASN A 144 -5.57 15.01 -4.23
CA ASN A 144 -6.63 14.26 -4.90
C ASN A 144 -7.96 14.33 -4.12
N HIS A 145 -9.08 14.56 -4.80
CA HIS A 145 -10.40 14.65 -4.14
C HIS A 145 -10.75 13.36 -3.39
N LEU A 146 -10.32 12.20 -3.88
CA LEU A 146 -10.49 10.93 -3.16
C LEU A 146 -9.86 10.98 -1.76
N LEU A 147 -8.61 11.46 -1.66
CA LEU A 147 -7.90 11.60 -0.39
C LEU A 147 -8.63 12.57 0.53
N TRP A 148 -9.11 13.70 0.00
CA TRP A 148 -9.94 14.64 0.77
C TRP A 148 -11.21 14.00 1.35
N HIS A 149 -11.94 13.23 0.55
CA HIS A 149 -13.15 12.55 1.02
C HIS A 149 -12.84 11.45 2.03
N CYS A 150 -11.71 10.75 1.93
CA CYS A 150 -11.26 9.80 2.96
C CYS A 150 -10.97 10.51 4.29
N VAL A 151 -10.28 11.66 4.26
CA VAL A 151 -10.02 12.48 5.46
C VAL A 151 -11.33 12.98 6.07
N ALA A 152 -12.27 13.44 5.23
CA ALA A 152 -13.60 13.85 5.69
C ALA A 152 -14.36 12.67 6.33
N ALA A 153 -14.35 11.48 5.73
CA ALA A 153 -14.99 10.29 6.26
C ALA A 153 -14.39 9.90 7.61
N TRP A 154 -13.07 9.90 7.72
CA TRP A 154 -12.36 9.66 8.99
C TRP A 154 -12.78 10.68 10.06
N SER A 155 -12.79 11.98 9.75
CA SER A 155 -13.24 13.02 10.69
C SER A 155 -14.72 12.83 11.09
N CYS A 156 -15.59 12.42 10.17
CA CYS A 156 -16.98 12.12 10.48
C CYS A 156 -17.11 10.96 11.46
N VAL A 157 -16.33 9.89 11.29
CA VAL A 157 -16.31 8.75 12.21
C VAL A 157 -15.82 9.17 13.59
N GLN A 158 -14.72 9.93 13.68
CA GLN A 158 -14.19 10.40 14.97
C GLN A 158 -15.19 11.29 15.73
N LYS A 159 -15.97 12.09 15.01
CA LYS A 159 -16.95 13.03 15.60
C LYS A 159 -18.36 12.43 15.72
N ASN A 160 -18.57 11.15 15.37
CA ASN A 160 -19.90 10.52 15.26
C ASN A 160 -20.89 11.38 14.44
N SER A 161 -20.41 11.96 13.34
CA SER A 161 -21.20 12.88 12.50
C SER A 161 -22.27 12.12 11.68
N PRO A 162 -23.51 12.62 11.62
CA PRO A 162 -24.57 12.03 10.78
C PRO A 162 -24.32 12.21 9.28
N GLN A 163 -23.33 13.03 8.89
CA GLN A 163 -23.01 13.29 7.48
C GLN A 163 -22.19 12.18 6.81
N LEU A 164 -21.74 11.18 7.57
CA LEU A 164 -20.84 10.13 7.08
C LEU A 164 -21.34 9.48 5.78
N ASN A 165 -22.62 9.10 5.71
CA ASN A 165 -23.17 8.43 4.54
C ASN A 165 -23.07 9.29 3.27
N LYS A 166 -23.32 10.61 3.38
CA LYS A 166 -23.18 11.54 2.25
C LYS A 166 -21.73 11.66 1.79
N VAL A 167 -20.79 11.69 2.73
CA VAL A 167 -19.36 11.71 2.42
C VAL A 167 -18.93 10.43 1.72
N LEU A 168 -19.44 9.26 2.15
CA LEU A 168 -19.15 7.97 1.53
C LEU A 168 -19.75 7.85 0.13
N GLU A 169 -20.95 8.36 -0.11
CA GLU A 169 -21.55 8.45 -1.45
C GLU A 169 -20.67 9.26 -2.40
N HIS A 170 -20.20 10.42 -1.95
CA HIS A 170 -19.27 11.25 -2.75
C HIS A 170 -17.93 10.55 -2.96
N LEU A 171 -17.41 9.84 -1.96
CA LEU A 171 -16.18 9.07 -2.07
C LEU A 171 -16.30 7.97 -3.15
N ILE A 172 -17.41 7.24 -3.17
CA ILE A 172 -17.68 6.21 -4.19
C ILE A 172 -17.83 6.85 -5.57
N PHE A 173 -18.44 8.05 -5.66
CA PHE A 173 -18.52 8.80 -6.92
C PHE A 173 -17.12 9.12 -7.49
N HIS A 174 -16.14 9.40 -6.65
CA HIS A 174 -14.76 9.72 -7.05
C HIS A 174 -13.85 8.49 -7.20
N LYS A 175 -14.38 7.26 -7.16
CA LYS A 175 -13.59 6.01 -7.20
C LYS A 175 -12.63 5.88 -8.37
N ALA A 176 -12.97 6.44 -9.54
CA ALA A 176 -12.10 6.43 -10.73
C ALA A 176 -10.77 7.15 -10.49
N GLN A 177 -10.66 8.01 -9.46
CA GLN A 177 -9.41 8.66 -9.10
C GLN A 177 -8.37 7.70 -8.50
N LEU A 178 -8.76 6.49 -8.08
CA LEU A 178 -7.81 5.42 -7.74
C LEU A 178 -6.98 4.97 -8.94
N GLN A 179 -7.47 5.19 -10.16
CA GLN A 179 -6.81 4.76 -11.40
C GLN A 179 -5.85 5.82 -11.93
N LYS A 180 -5.81 7.01 -11.33
CA LYS A 180 -4.91 8.09 -11.77
C LYS A 180 -3.46 7.77 -11.38
N LYS A 181 -2.51 8.25 -12.18
CA LYS A 181 -1.06 8.08 -11.99
C LYS A 181 -0.52 8.56 -10.62
N CYS A 182 -1.27 9.36 -9.86
CA CYS A 182 -0.92 9.75 -8.49
C CYS A 182 -1.26 8.64 -7.47
N TRP A 183 -0.66 7.47 -7.63
CA TRP A 183 -0.93 6.31 -6.79
C TRP A 183 -0.53 6.51 -5.31
N LEU A 184 0.34 7.49 -5.02
CA LEU A 184 0.66 7.86 -3.63
C LEU A 184 -0.57 8.37 -2.90
N ASP A 185 -1.34 9.27 -3.52
CA ASP A 185 -2.58 9.78 -2.94
C ASP A 185 -3.62 8.67 -2.76
N SER A 186 -3.65 7.69 -3.66
CA SER A 186 -4.50 6.50 -3.54
C SER A 186 -4.12 5.67 -2.31
N ILE A 187 -2.83 5.42 -2.08
CA ILE A 187 -2.37 4.70 -0.88
C ILE A 187 -2.72 5.49 0.38
N LEU A 188 -2.49 6.80 0.40
CA LEU A 188 -2.85 7.65 1.54
C LEU A 188 -4.37 7.63 1.80
N ALA A 189 -5.17 7.68 0.74
CA ALA A 189 -6.63 7.62 0.83
C ALA A 189 -7.09 6.30 1.45
N LEU A 190 -6.49 5.18 1.03
CA LEU A 190 -6.77 3.86 1.59
C LEU A 190 -6.31 3.73 3.05
N LEU A 191 -5.14 4.27 3.41
CA LEU A 191 -4.64 4.27 4.79
C LEU A 191 -5.61 5.03 5.71
N VAL A 192 -6.00 6.25 5.34
CA VAL A 192 -6.93 7.08 6.13
C VAL A 192 -8.31 6.42 6.24
N LEU A 193 -8.84 5.89 5.13
CA LEU A 193 -10.11 5.17 5.15
C LEU A 193 -10.03 3.87 5.95
N GLY A 194 -8.89 3.20 5.94
CA GLY A 194 -8.58 2.02 6.76
C GLY A 194 -8.68 2.32 8.26
N GLU A 195 -8.11 3.44 8.71
CA GLU A 195 -8.26 3.90 10.10
C GLU A 195 -9.73 4.17 10.47
N ALA A 196 -10.51 4.76 9.55
CA ALA A 196 -11.94 4.95 9.76
C ALA A 196 -12.70 3.61 9.79
N ALA A 197 -12.31 2.64 8.95
CA ALA A 197 -12.90 1.31 8.85
C ALA A 197 -12.65 0.44 10.09
N LYS A 198 -11.56 0.66 10.83
CA LYS A 198 -11.33 0.03 12.15
C LYS A 198 -12.44 0.38 13.16
N LEU A 199 -13.14 1.50 12.95
CA LEU A 199 -14.17 2.02 13.85
C LEU A 199 -15.60 1.90 13.29
N ASN A 200 -15.78 1.86 11.96
CA ASN A 200 -17.09 1.97 11.33
C ASN A 200 -17.31 1.02 10.14
N MET A 201 -18.46 0.33 10.12
CA MET A 201 -18.81 -0.67 9.11
C MET A 201 -19.11 -0.08 7.73
N ALA A 202 -19.66 1.14 7.65
CA ALA A 202 -19.92 1.79 6.38
C ALA A 202 -18.59 2.18 5.70
N CYS A 203 -17.59 2.61 6.47
CA CYS A 203 -16.24 2.84 5.96
C CYS A 203 -15.57 1.55 5.48
N LEU A 204 -15.73 0.43 6.20
CA LEU A 204 -15.22 -0.87 5.75
C LEU A 204 -15.88 -1.32 4.42
N LYS A 205 -17.20 -1.14 4.29
CA LYS A 205 -17.93 -1.38 3.03
C LYS A 205 -17.36 -0.56 1.87
N ALA A 206 -17.23 0.75 2.06
CA ALA A 206 -16.69 1.64 1.05
C ALA A 206 -15.24 1.28 0.67
N LEU A 207 -14.41 0.93 1.66
CA LEU A 207 -13.03 0.50 1.44
C LEU A 207 -12.95 -0.78 0.56
N MET A 208 -13.76 -1.78 0.89
CA MET A 208 -13.82 -3.04 0.13
C MET A 208 -14.37 -2.83 -1.28
N GLU A 209 -15.43 -2.03 -1.42
CA GLU A 209 -16.03 -1.67 -2.72
C GLU A 209 -15.06 -0.92 -3.63
N LEU A 210 -14.35 0.09 -3.11
CA LEU A 210 -13.32 0.81 -3.83
C LEU A 210 -12.23 -0.11 -4.38
N MET A 211 -11.76 -1.04 -3.55
CA MET A 211 -10.74 -2.00 -3.96
C MET A 211 -11.25 -2.99 -5.00
N ARG A 212 -12.50 -3.44 -4.87
CA ARG A 212 -13.13 -4.35 -5.84
C ARG A 212 -13.18 -3.70 -7.22
N ASP A 213 -13.68 -2.47 -7.26
CA ASP A 213 -13.82 -1.72 -8.51
C ASP A 213 -12.46 -1.40 -9.13
N PHE A 214 -11.45 -1.11 -8.31
CA PHE A 214 -10.07 -0.96 -8.77
C PHE A 214 -9.53 -2.24 -9.41
N LEU A 215 -9.65 -3.39 -8.72
CA LEU A 215 -9.19 -4.69 -9.25
C LEU A 215 -9.90 -5.07 -10.55
N LEU A 216 -11.22 -4.92 -10.61
CA LEU A 216 -11.99 -5.20 -11.83
C LEU A 216 -11.51 -4.34 -12.99
N SER A 217 -11.25 -3.05 -12.75
CA SER A 217 -10.80 -2.13 -13.79
C SER A 217 -9.39 -2.44 -14.31
N ILE A 218 -8.43 -2.77 -13.43
CA ILE A 218 -7.08 -3.09 -13.90
C ILE A 218 -7.06 -4.41 -14.67
N MET A 219 -7.83 -5.40 -14.21
CA MET A 219 -7.90 -6.71 -14.85
C MET A 219 -8.65 -6.64 -16.19
N SER A 220 -9.66 -5.78 -16.33
CA SER A 220 -10.35 -5.58 -17.60
C SER A 220 -9.44 -4.95 -18.67
N VAL A 221 -8.59 -3.99 -18.27
CA VAL A 221 -7.65 -3.33 -19.19
C VAL A 221 -6.50 -4.27 -19.59
N GLN A 222 -6.01 -5.09 -18.66
CA GLN A 222 -4.99 -6.10 -18.96
C GLN A 222 -5.47 -7.21 -19.91
N ASN A 223 -6.77 -7.52 -19.90
CA ASN A 223 -7.37 -8.52 -20.82
C ASN A 223 -7.65 -7.96 -22.23
N GLN A 224 -7.59 -6.63 -22.42
CA GLN A 224 -7.69 -6.00 -23.74
C GLN A 224 -6.27 -5.86 -24.31
N GLU A 225 -5.72 -6.98 -24.77
CA GLU A 225 -4.59 -6.94 -25.70
C GLU A 225 -5.05 -6.18 -26.96
N GLU A 226 -4.34 -5.10 -27.27
CA GLU A 226 -4.47 -4.27 -28.48
C GLU A 226 -5.49 -3.10 -28.45
N CYS A 227 -4.94 -1.94 -28.82
CA CYS A 227 -5.58 -0.65 -29.12
C CYS A 227 -5.88 0.33 -27.97
N CYS A 228 -5.13 1.45 -28.03
CA CYS A 228 -5.33 2.76 -27.40
C CYS A 228 -4.57 3.00 -26.09
N LYS A 229 -3.59 3.93 -26.17
CA LYS A 229 -2.78 4.54 -25.09
C LYS A 229 -2.77 3.72 -23.78
N VAL A 230 -1.86 2.75 -23.71
CA VAL A 230 -1.67 1.87 -22.55
C VAL A 230 -1.52 2.72 -21.28
N ASP A 231 -2.56 2.72 -20.44
CA ASP A 231 -2.43 3.20 -19.07
C ASP A 231 -1.40 2.31 -18.38
N ASP A 232 -0.26 2.89 -17.99
CA ASP A 232 0.81 2.18 -17.30
C ASP A 232 0.35 1.85 -15.87
N PHE A 233 -0.12 0.62 -15.66
CA PHE A 233 -0.51 0.05 -14.37
C PHE A 233 0.63 -0.65 -13.62
N SER A 234 1.89 -0.41 -14.00
CA SER A 234 3.07 -0.99 -13.31
C SER A 234 3.17 -0.65 -11.82
N TRP A 235 2.40 0.34 -11.35
CA TRP A 235 2.29 0.73 -9.93
C TRP A 235 1.13 0.07 -9.19
N ALA A 236 0.16 -0.55 -9.89
CA ALA A 236 -1.09 -1.03 -9.29
C ALA A 236 -0.86 -2.06 -8.17
N TRP A 237 0.19 -2.88 -8.31
CA TRP A 237 0.58 -3.84 -7.28
C TRP A 237 0.91 -3.17 -5.94
N ASN A 238 1.40 -1.91 -5.92
CA ASN A 238 1.65 -1.19 -4.67
C ASN A 238 0.34 -0.92 -3.94
N VAL A 239 -0.69 -0.49 -4.67
CA VAL A 239 -2.01 -0.24 -4.10
C VAL A 239 -2.61 -1.53 -3.55
N VAL A 240 -2.55 -2.62 -4.32
CA VAL A 240 -3.05 -3.94 -3.89
C VAL A 240 -2.30 -4.44 -2.66
N TYR A 241 -0.96 -4.41 -2.67
CA TYR A 241 -0.16 -4.84 -1.54
C TYR A 241 -0.48 -4.03 -0.26
N ARG A 242 -0.58 -2.70 -0.37
CA ARG A 242 -0.95 -1.85 0.76
C ARG A 242 -2.35 -2.14 1.28
N TYR A 243 -3.30 -2.36 0.39
CA TYR A 243 -4.64 -2.77 0.77
C TYR A 243 -4.65 -4.07 1.59
N THR A 244 -3.89 -5.09 1.20
CA THR A 244 -3.81 -6.34 1.99
C THR A 244 -3.27 -6.09 3.40
N THR A 245 -2.34 -5.16 3.55
CA THR A 245 -1.78 -4.76 4.86
C THR A 245 -2.82 -4.03 5.70
N ILE A 246 -3.56 -3.10 5.10
CA ILE A 246 -4.65 -2.36 5.77
C ILE A 246 -5.75 -3.31 6.25
N LEU A 247 -6.18 -4.26 5.42
CA LEU A 247 -7.15 -5.27 5.82
C LEU A 247 -6.68 -6.12 6.99
N ALA A 248 -5.42 -6.54 6.99
CA ALA A 248 -4.84 -7.31 8.08
C ALA A 248 -4.85 -6.51 9.40
N GLU A 249 -4.55 -5.22 9.34
CA GLU A 249 -4.66 -4.34 10.50
C GLU A 249 -6.10 -4.16 10.98
N ILE A 250 -7.08 -4.06 10.07
CA ILE A 250 -8.50 -4.02 10.45
C ILE A 250 -8.89 -5.33 11.15
N CYS A 251 -8.44 -6.47 10.63
CA CYS A 251 -8.69 -7.78 11.24
C CYS A 251 -8.11 -7.91 12.65
N LEU A 252 -6.94 -7.31 12.91
CA LEU A 252 -6.29 -7.35 14.23
C LEU A 252 -6.89 -6.32 15.20
N TYR A 253 -7.14 -5.11 14.73
CA TYR A 253 -7.28 -3.93 15.59
C TYR A 253 -8.63 -3.23 15.50
N ALA A 254 -9.58 -3.71 14.68
CA ALA A 254 -10.92 -3.11 14.67
C ALA A 254 -11.60 -3.22 16.04
N THR A 255 -12.46 -2.25 16.37
CA THR A 255 -13.09 -2.11 17.69
C THR A 255 -14.12 -3.18 17.99
N THR A 256 -14.74 -3.76 16.96
CA THR A 256 -15.78 -4.78 17.12
C THR A 256 -15.38 -6.08 16.42
N SER A 257 -15.76 -7.21 17.01
CA SER A 257 -15.55 -8.53 16.41
C SER A 257 -16.27 -8.68 15.06
N ASN A 258 -17.39 -7.99 14.86
CA ASN A 258 -18.09 -7.96 13.57
C ASN A 258 -17.24 -7.31 12.48
N LEU A 259 -16.58 -6.17 12.76
CA LEU A 259 -15.67 -5.55 11.79
C LEU A 259 -14.51 -6.47 11.44
N ARG A 260 -13.88 -7.09 12.44
CA ARG A 260 -12.77 -8.05 12.24
C ARG A 260 -13.21 -9.23 11.36
N LYS A 261 -14.36 -9.82 11.68
CA LYS A 261 -14.93 -10.94 10.91
C LYS A 261 -15.28 -10.54 9.48
N THR A 262 -15.87 -9.37 9.28
CA THR A 262 -16.23 -8.89 7.94
C THR A 262 -15.00 -8.57 7.09
N ALA A 263 -13.94 -7.98 7.66
CA ALA A 263 -12.69 -7.77 6.93
C ALA A 263 -12.01 -9.11 6.56
N PHE A 264 -12.15 -10.13 7.41
CA PHE A 264 -11.54 -11.44 7.18
C PHE A 264 -12.33 -12.32 6.20
N ILE A 265 -13.62 -12.51 6.45
CA ILE A 265 -14.49 -13.46 5.73
C ILE A 265 -15.34 -12.78 4.66
N GLY A 266 -15.54 -11.46 4.76
CA GLY A 266 -16.40 -10.70 3.86
C GLY A 266 -17.79 -10.41 4.38
N PHE A 267 -18.65 -9.88 3.52
CA PHE A 267 -20.02 -9.57 3.88
C PHE A 267 -20.82 -10.86 3.89
N CYS A 268 -21.19 -11.31 5.08
CA CYS A 268 -22.07 -12.47 5.28
C CYS A 268 -23.39 -12.27 4.52
N VAL A 269 -23.47 -12.73 3.27
CA VAL A 269 -24.74 -13.13 2.70
C VAL A 269 -24.96 -14.54 3.24
N CYS A 270 -25.79 -14.67 4.27
CA CYS A 270 -26.21 -15.96 4.80
C CYS A 270 -26.84 -16.81 3.69
N LYS A 271 -26.02 -17.56 2.96
CA LYS A 271 -26.39 -18.75 2.23
C LYS A 271 -25.32 -19.79 2.50
N SER A 272 -25.64 -20.61 3.50
CA SER A 272 -25.08 -21.93 3.77
C SER A 272 -24.35 -22.54 2.58
N SER A 273 -23.05 -22.33 2.52
CA SER A 273 -22.13 -23.25 1.87
C SER A 273 -20.80 -23.13 2.59
N GLN A 274 -20.69 -23.82 3.72
CA GLN A 274 -19.44 -24.52 4.02
C GLN A 274 -19.23 -25.54 2.90
N LYS A 275 -18.89 -25.06 1.69
CA LYS A 275 -18.12 -25.85 0.75
C LYS A 275 -16.68 -25.62 1.18
N ASP A 276 -15.94 -26.70 1.34
CA ASP A 276 -14.52 -26.67 1.67
C ASP A 276 -13.81 -25.61 0.82
N ILE A 277 -13.33 -24.56 1.49
CA ILE A 277 -12.87 -23.29 0.91
C ILE A 277 -11.64 -23.46 -0.02
N LEU A 278 -11.14 -24.69 -0.21
CA LEU A 278 -10.02 -25.00 -1.10
C LEU A 278 -10.17 -26.39 -1.74
N LEU A 279 -11.39 -26.84 -2.07
CA LEU A 279 -11.49 -27.88 -3.11
C LEU A 279 -11.17 -27.21 -4.43
N VAL A 280 -9.90 -27.34 -4.85
CA VAL A 280 -9.49 -27.25 -6.26
C VAL A 280 -10.09 -28.46 -6.98
N ASP A 281 -11.42 -28.57 -7.00
CA ASP A 281 -12.04 -29.08 -8.19
C ASP A 281 -11.96 -27.93 -9.17
N LYS A 282 -11.23 -28.15 -10.26
CA LYS A 282 -11.22 -27.26 -11.41
C LYS A 282 -12.64 -27.22 -11.98
N SER A 283 -13.55 -26.50 -11.33
CA SER A 283 -14.78 -26.07 -11.99
C SER A 283 -14.35 -25.16 -13.14
N GLU A 284 -14.93 -25.40 -14.32
CA GLU A 284 -14.58 -24.71 -15.57
C GLU A 284 -14.76 -23.17 -15.49
N GLU A 285 -15.46 -22.67 -14.48
CA GLU A 285 -15.63 -21.24 -14.21
C GLU A 285 -14.60 -20.73 -13.18
N SER A 286 -13.70 -19.85 -13.62
CA SER A 286 -12.78 -19.15 -12.70
C SER A 286 -13.59 -18.28 -11.72
N PRO A 287 -13.27 -18.28 -10.42
CA PRO A 287 -14.06 -17.55 -9.43
C PRO A 287 -14.07 -16.05 -9.75
N GLU A 288 -15.27 -15.49 -9.89
CA GLU A 288 -15.47 -14.05 -10.05
C GLU A 288 -15.07 -13.30 -8.77
N LEU A 289 -14.52 -12.08 -8.92
CA LEU A 289 -14.19 -11.21 -7.79
C LEU A 289 -15.48 -10.68 -7.14
N LYS A 290 -16.06 -11.48 -6.24
CA LYS A 290 -17.30 -11.13 -5.53
C LYS A 290 -17.04 -10.10 -4.43
N GLU A 291 -15.93 -10.23 -3.73
CA GLU A 291 -15.58 -9.39 -2.59
C GLU A 291 -14.06 -9.30 -2.41
N THR A 292 -13.65 -8.30 -1.64
CA THR A 292 -12.24 -7.98 -1.37
C THR A 292 -11.92 -8.15 0.11
N SER A 293 -12.46 -9.20 0.74
CA SER A 293 -12.05 -9.66 2.08
C SER A 293 -10.71 -10.40 2.01
N ILE A 294 -10.08 -10.69 3.16
CA ILE A 294 -8.85 -11.51 3.16
C ILE A 294 -9.10 -12.87 2.49
N LEU A 295 -10.17 -13.57 2.86
CA LEU A 295 -10.50 -14.87 2.27
C LEU A 295 -10.91 -14.76 0.81
N GLY A 296 -11.77 -13.80 0.47
CA GLY A 296 -12.23 -13.60 -0.92
C GLY A 296 -11.08 -13.27 -1.87
N LEU A 297 -10.13 -12.43 -1.44
CA LEU A 297 -8.94 -12.16 -2.24
C LEU A 297 -7.97 -13.34 -2.29
N LEU A 298 -7.87 -14.13 -1.22
CA LEU A 298 -7.00 -15.31 -1.19
C LEU A 298 -7.49 -16.35 -2.20
N GLU A 299 -8.79 -16.63 -2.21
CA GLU A 299 -9.44 -17.50 -3.19
C GLU A 299 -9.26 -16.96 -4.62
N TYR A 300 -9.58 -15.68 -4.83
CA TYR A 300 -9.46 -15.04 -6.15
C TYR A 300 -8.03 -15.10 -6.70
N PHE A 301 -7.03 -14.61 -5.97
CA PHE A 301 -5.66 -14.58 -6.48
C PHE A 301 -5.06 -15.98 -6.61
N SER A 302 -5.34 -16.90 -5.68
CA SER A 302 -4.85 -18.28 -5.78
C SER A 302 -5.36 -18.98 -7.05
N SER A 303 -6.63 -18.75 -7.42
CA SER A 303 -7.22 -19.32 -8.63
C SER A 303 -6.63 -18.78 -9.94
N LYS A 304 -6.01 -17.59 -9.89
CA LYS A 304 -5.40 -16.90 -11.04
C LYS A 304 -3.88 -17.09 -11.09
N MET A 305 -3.29 -17.80 -10.12
CA MET A 305 -1.87 -18.06 -10.09
C MET A 305 -1.43 -18.95 -11.24
N SER A 306 -0.31 -18.56 -11.86
CA SER A 306 0.39 -19.33 -12.89
C SER A 306 1.86 -18.89 -12.95
N ASP A 307 2.70 -19.65 -13.64
CA ASP A 307 4.14 -19.34 -13.76
C ASP A 307 4.40 -17.95 -14.36
N ASN A 308 3.49 -17.48 -15.24
CA ASN A 308 3.58 -16.19 -15.95
C ASN A 308 2.46 -15.21 -15.55
N CYS A 309 1.87 -15.35 -14.36
CA CYS A 309 0.79 -14.46 -13.95
C CYS A 309 1.26 -13.01 -13.77
N ASP A 310 0.33 -12.07 -13.98
CA ASP A 310 0.57 -10.63 -13.82
C ASP A 310 1.16 -10.27 -12.44
N GLN A 311 1.93 -9.17 -12.41
CA GLN A 311 2.57 -8.69 -11.20
C GLN A 311 1.58 -8.46 -10.06
N VAL A 312 0.38 -7.95 -10.35
CA VAL A 312 -0.65 -7.70 -9.36
C VAL A 312 -1.15 -8.99 -8.71
N ILE A 313 -1.28 -10.07 -9.48
CA ILE A 313 -1.83 -11.34 -9.01
C ILE A 313 -0.89 -11.97 -7.98
N TRP A 314 0.38 -12.17 -8.35
CA TRP A 314 1.30 -12.85 -7.45
C TRP A 314 1.66 -11.99 -6.23
N ILE A 315 1.77 -10.67 -6.38
CA ILE A 315 2.02 -9.76 -5.25
C ILE A 315 0.81 -9.66 -4.33
N GLY A 316 -0.40 -9.64 -4.89
CA GLY A 316 -1.63 -9.67 -4.10
C GLY A 316 -1.71 -10.92 -3.22
N TYR A 317 -1.47 -12.09 -3.82
CA TYR A 317 -1.43 -13.36 -3.09
C TYR A 317 -0.29 -13.41 -2.06
N TYR A 318 0.92 -13.01 -2.45
CA TYR A 318 2.06 -12.86 -1.54
C TYR A 318 1.69 -12.01 -0.32
N GLY A 319 1.07 -10.85 -0.56
CA GLY A 319 0.66 -9.91 0.48
C GLY A 319 -0.32 -10.52 1.47
N LEU A 320 -1.29 -11.30 0.99
CA LEU A 320 -2.26 -11.99 1.85
C LEU A 320 -1.58 -13.05 2.72
N VAL A 321 -0.78 -13.94 2.12
CA VAL A 321 -0.07 -15.01 2.86
C VAL A 321 0.90 -14.42 3.87
N TYR A 322 1.69 -13.42 3.47
CA TYR A 322 2.61 -12.70 4.35
C TYR A 322 1.86 -12.10 5.55
N ASN A 323 0.73 -11.42 5.31
CA ASN A 323 -0.04 -10.81 6.38
C ASN A 323 -0.75 -11.83 7.27
N LEU A 324 -1.21 -12.98 6.74
CA LEU A 324 -1.75 -14.08 7.55
C LEU A 324 -0.70 -14.62 8.53
N VAL A 325 0.54 -14.82 8.09
CA VAL A 325 1.64 -15.23 8.98
C VAL A 325 1.85 -14.18 10.06
N LYS A 326 1.97 -12.89 9.69
CA LYS A 326 2.13 -11.80 10.66
C LYS A 326 0.99 -11.78 11.68
N MET A 327 -0.27 -11.86 11.24
CA MET A 327 -1.43 -11.91 12.12
C MET A 327 -1.36 -13.09 13.09
N SER A 328 -0.93 -14.27 12.63
CA SER A 328 -0.79 -15.45 13.51
C SER A 328 0.23 -15.27 14.63
N TRP A 329 1.25 -14.44 14.40
CA TRP A 329 2.25 -14.07 15.41
C TRP A 329 1.73 -13.01 16.37
N GLU A 330 1.06 -11.97 15.88
CA GLU A 330 0.49 -10.90 16.71
C GLU A 330 -0.59 -11.43 17.66
N LEU A 331 -1.37 -12.43 17.22
CA LEU A 331 -2.40 -13.07 18.05
C LEU A 331 -1.85 -14.11 19.04
N ARG A 332 -0.53 -14.32 19.09
CA ARG A 332 0.06 -15.34 19.98
C ARG A 332 -0.08 -14.91 21.44
N GLY A 333 -0.80 -15.73 22.22
CA GLY A 333 -1.04 -15.47 23.64
C GLY A 333 -2.24 -14.58 23.92
N ASP A 334 -3.06 -14.28 22.90
CA ASP A 334 -4.36 -13.63 23.06
C ASP A 334 -5.47 -14.69 23.16
N ASP A 335 -5.85 -15.04 24.38
CA ASP A 335 -6.86 -16.07 24.67
C ASP A 335 -8.26 -15.69 24.14
N GLU A 336 -8.58 -14.38 24.05
CA GLU A 336 -9.87 -13.91 23.53
C GLU A 336 -10.00 -14.15 22.02
N GLN A 337 -8.87 -14.21 21.32
CA GLN A 337 -8.80 -14.35 19.87
C GLN A 337 -8.24 -15.70 19.40
N ASP A 338 -8.11 -16.69 20.28
CA ASP A 338 -7.53 -17.98 19.93
C ASP A 338 -8.33 -18.70 18.82
N GLY A 339 -9.66 -18.60 18.84
CA GLY A 339 -10.50 -19.12 17.76
C GLY A 339 -10.21 -18.48 16.40
N PHE A 340 -9.90 -17.17 16.38
CA PHE A 340 -9.53 -16.45 15.17
C PHE A 340 -8.12 -16.86 14.69
N ARG A 341 -7.17 -16.96 15.61
CA ARG A 341 -5.82 -17.46 15.36
C ARG A 341 -5.82 -18.89 14.81
N ASN A 342 -6.60 -19.80 15.38
CA ASN A 342 -6.71 -21.18 14.91
C ASN A 342 -7.23 -21.26 13.47
N LYS A 343 -8.19 -20.39 13.10
CA LYS A 343 -8.68 -20.28 11.73
C LYS A 343 -7.56 -19.86 10.76
N ILE A 344 -6.76 -18.85 11.14
CA ILE A 344 -5.61 -18.38 10.34
C ILE A 344 -4.57 -19.49 10.19
N LEU A 345 -4.24 -20.20 11.26
CA LEU A 345 -3.28 -21.31 11.22
C LEU A 345 -3.76 -22.46 10.32
N GLN A 346 -5.05 -22.79 10.34
CA GLN A 346 -5.62 -23.79 9.43
C GLN A 346 -5.47 -23.38 7.95
N ILE A 347 -5.68 -22.10 7.63
CA ILE A 347 -5.50 -21.58 6.27
C ILE A 347 -4.03 -21.64 5.87
N LEU A 348 -3.12 -21.17 6.73
CA LEU A 348 -1.68 -21.19 6.48
C LEU A 348 -1.15 -22.61 6.28
N GLN A 349 -1.63 -23.58 7.06
CA GLN A 349 -1.25 -24.99 6.92
C GLN A 349 -1.69 -25.52 5.55
N LYS A 350 -2.96 -25.28 5.15
CA LYS A 350 -3.46 -25.68 3.84
C LYS A 350 -2.69 -25.01 2.69
N THR A 351 -2.37 -23.72 2.80
CA THR A 351 -1.53 -23.03 1.82
C THR A 351 -0.17 -23.69 1.71
N LYS A 352 0.49 -24.00 2.83
CA LYS A 352 1.81 -24.65 2.85
C LYS A 352 1.80 -26.05 2.22
N ASP A 353 0.72 -26.80 2.39
CA ASP A 353 0.60 -28.16 1.88
C ASP A 353 0.36 -28.21 0.35
N HIS A 354 -0.17 -27.13 -0.24
CA HIS A 354 -0.56 -27.08 -1.65
C HIS A 354 0.27 -26.12 -2.52
N GLU A 355 0.81 -25.05 -1.94
CA GLU A 355 1.56 -24.04 -2.67
C GLU A 355 2.91 -24.58 -3.14
N LYS A 356 3.30 -24.27 -4.37
CA LYS A 356 4.58 -24.68 -4.98
C LYS A 356 5.40 -23.50 -5.47
N ASP A 357 4.81 -22.30 -5.53
CA ASP A 357 5.46 -21.09 -5.99
C ASP A 357 6.51 -20.61 -4.98
N GLY A 358 7.77 -20.55 -5.42
CA GLY A 358 8.89 -20.11 -4.59
C GLY A 358 8.76 -18.65 -4.10
N ARG A 359 8.05 -17.79 -4.84
CA ARG A 359 7.79 -16.39 -4.44
C ARG A 359 6.95 -16.35 -3.17
N ILE A 360 5.97 -17.23 -3.05
CA ILE A 360 5.05 -17.30 -1.90
C ILE A 360 5.74 -17.92 -0.69
N HIS A 361 6.55 -18.96 -0.90
CA HIS A 361 7.39 -19.54 0.15
C HIS A 361 8.36 -18.52 0.76
N ASN A 362 8.96 -17.66 -0.06
CA ASN A 362 9.78 -16.55 0.43
C ASN A 362 8.99 -15.60 1.34
N GLY A 363 7.74 -15.32 1.01
CA GLY A 363 6.85 -14.51 1.85
C GLY A 363 6.62 -15.13 3.23
N ILE A 364 6.36 -16.44 3.27
CA ILE A 364 6.19 -17.19 4.53
C ILE A 364 7.48 -17.12 5.37
N HIS A 365 8.64 -17.36 4.75
CA HIS A 365 9.93 -17.35 5.45
C HIS A 365 10.30 -15.98 6.03
N ILE A 366 9.98 -14.89 5.32
CA ILE A 366 10.30 -13.52 5.79
C ILE A 366 9.34 -13.04 6.89
N ALA A 367 8.12 -13.56 6.90
CA ALA A 367 7.11 -13.21 7.90
C ALA A 367 7.27 -13.98 9.22
N GLN A 368 8.01 -15.10 9.22
CA GLN A 368 8.46 -15.83 10.41
C GLN A 368 9.63 -15.12 11.08
#